data_AF-O76598-F1
#
_entry.id   AF-O76598-F1
#
_cell.length_a   1.000
_cell.length_b   1.000
_cell.length_c   1.000
_cell.angle_alpha   90.00
_cell.angle_beta   90.00
_cell.angle_gamma   90.00
#
_symmetry.space_group_name_H-M   'P 1'
#
loop_
_entity.id
_entity.type
_entity.pdbx_description
1 polymer ?
#
loop_
_entity_poly.entity_id
_entity_poly.type
_entity_poly.pdbx_seq_one_letter_code
_entity_poly.pdbx_strand_id
1 'polypeptide(L)'
;MNILTLFLTIPYFLVVSECCMRMVPPDDVYIPSTLAPEESTLAPGEITMAPGSVSTPETSEETEAPEVTMMTTIAMESTTEEVCPTSTTKCPDLTTVVEAPMMVEVVDGCVVLSCPVGTLPYGTGSFDGSELTDVAIPGVAKFAIRAPLSSDDLNGITINDYYGLLCENNKLTASKYPRGIFIGFSLVGDDGSLNGKKGPIATLYATDGSNRMAQCDDIL
;
A
#
# COMPACT_ATOMS: atom_id res chain seq x y z
N MET A 1 -18.82 -39.31 20.03
CA MET A 1 -18.63 -37.85 20.19
C MET A 1 -19.73 -37.28 21.07
N ASN A 2 -19.51 -36.11 21.68
CA ASN A 2 -20.56 -35.37 22.38
C ASN A 2 -21.42 -34.59 21.35
N ILE A 3 -22.74 -34.52 21.57
CA ILE A 3 -23.65 -33.78 20.66
C ILE A 3 -23.37 -32.28 20.72
N LEU A 4 -22.96 -31.75 21.88
CA LEU A 4 -22.55 -30.34 22.04
C LEU A 4 -21.37 -29.94 21.13
N THR A 5 -20.37 -30.80 20.97
CA THR A 5 -19.25 -30.53 20.04
C THR A 5 -19.70 -30.48 18.58
N LEU A 6 -20.71 -31.26 18.19
CA LEU A 6 -21.25 -31.23 16.83
C LEU A 6 -21.88 -29.86 16.52
N PHE A 7 -22.72 -29.36 17.43
CA PHE A 7 -23.42 -28.07 17.27
C PHE A 7 -22.49 -26.85 17.26
N LEU A 8 -21.27 -26.93 17.82
CA LEU A 8 -20.25 -25.89 17.66
C LEU A 8 -19.53 -25.99 16.31
N THR A 9 -19.24 -27.21 15.83
CA THR A 9 -18.52 -27.39 14.55
C THR A 9 -19.36 -27.06 13.30
N ILE A 10 -20.67 -27.33 13.30
CA ILE A 10 -21.53 -27.11 12.12
C ILE A 10 -21.58 -25.63 11.67
N PRO A 11 -21.88 -24.63 12.54
CA PRO A 11 -21.91 -23.23 12.11
C PRO A 11 -20.51 -22.70 11.73
N TYR A 12 -19.44 -23.21 12.38
CA TYR A 12 -18.06 -22.88 12.01
C TYR A 12 -17.75 -23.26 10.55
N PHE A 13 -18.10 -24.49 10.13
CA PHE A 13 -17.93 -24.90 8.72
C PHE A 13 -18.77 -24.09 7.72
N LEU A 14 -19.97 -23.65 8.10
CA LEU A 14 -20.81 -22.81 7.23
C LEU A 14 -20.19 -21.43 7.01
N VAL A 15 -19.79 -20.74 8.09
CA VAL A 15 -19.16 -19.41 8.01
C VAL A 15 -17.86 -19.44 7.20
N VAL A 16 -17.01 -20.46 7.42
CA VAL A 16 -15.78 -20.65 6.64
C VAL A 16 -16.05 -20.80 5.13
N SER A 17 -17.18 -21.42 4.75
CA SER A 17 -17.50 -21.65 3.34
C SER A 17 -17.93 -20.39 2.57
N GLU A 18 -18.63 -19.45 3.20
CA GLU A 18 -19.14 -18.24 2.52
C GLU A 18 -18.00 -17.27 2.16
N CYS A 19 -16.99 -17.13 3.02
CA CYS A 19 -15.77 -16.36 2.73
C CYS A 19 -14.99 -16.90 1.51
N CYS A 20 -15.22 -18.15 1.13
CA CYS A 20 -14.53 -18.84 0.03
C CYS A 20 -15.35 -18.93 -1.27
N MET A 21 -16.55 -18.35 -1.34
CA MET A 21 -17.29 -18.23 -2.61
C MET A 21 -16.61 -17.21 -3.52
N ARG A 22 -15.60 -17.71 -4.24
CA ARG A 22 -14.91 -17.00 -5.33
C ARG A 22 -15.96 -16.43 -6.28
N MET A 23 -15.98 -15.12 -6.39
CA MET A 23 -16.48 -14.42 -7.57
C MET A 23 -15.53 -14.79 -8.72
N VAL A 24 -15.75 -15.96 -9.32
CA VAL A 24 -15.10 -16.40 -10.54
C VAL A 24 -15.38 -15.30 -11.57
N PRO A 25 -14.35 -14.63 -12.14
CA PRO A 25 -14.57 -13.69 -13.22
C PRO A 25 -15.36 -14.43 -14.31
N PRO A 26 -16.36 -13.82 -14.96
CA PRO A 26 -17.05 -14.48 -16.06
C PRO A 26 -16.03 -14.69 -17.18
N ASP A 27 -15.49 -15.92 -17.27
CA ASP A 27 -14.38 -16.28 -18.16
C ASP A 27 -14.65 -15.76 -19.55
N ASP A 28 -13.68 -15.03 -20.10
CA ASP A 28 -13.85 -14.24 -21.32
C ASP A 28 -14.50 -15.07 -22.42
N VAL A 29 -15.64 -14.59 -22.91
CA VAL A 29 -16.40 -15.25 -23.98
C VAL A 29 -15.47 -15.37 -25.18
N TYR A 30 -14.93 -16.57 -25.38
CA TYR A 30 -13.99 -16.89 -26.45
C TYR A 30 -14.70 -16.76 -27.80
N ILE A 31 -14.71 -15.53 -28.34
CA ILE A 31 -15.15 -15.25 -29.70
C ILE A 31 -14.06 -15.85 -30.62
N PRO A 32 -14.37 -16.88 -31.42
CA PRO A 32 -13.37 -17.48 -32.30
C PRO A 32 -13.13 -16.52 -33.47
N SER A 33 -12.11 -15.68 -33.35
CA SER A 33 -11.66 -14.77 -34.40
C SER A 33 -11.36 -15.55 -35.67
N THR A 34 -12.34 -15.55 -36.57
CA THR A 34 -12.30 -16.32 -37.82
C THR A 34 -11.30 -15.67 -38.78
N LEU A 35 -10.56 -16.51 -39.51
CA LEU A 35 -9.33 -16.15 -40.19
C LEU A 35 -9.49 -15.06 -41.27
N ALA A 36 -8.43 -14.30 -41.46
CA ALA A 36 -8.33 -13.27 -42.49
C ALA A 36 -8.11 -13.84 -43.90
N PRO A 37 -8.64 -13.14 -44.91
CA PRO A 37 -7.96 -12.89 -46.19
C PRO A 37 -7.72 -11.37 -46.34
N GLU A 38 -6.50 -10.85 -46.46
CA GLU A 38 -5.52 -10.93 -47.57
C GLU A 38 -5.44 -9.59 -48.35
N GLU A 39 -4.25 -9.35 -48.90
CA GLU A 39 -3.75 -8.25 -49.74
C GLU A 39 -4.63 -7.06 -50.18
N SER A 40 -4.16 -5.83 -49.90
CA SER A 40 -3.68 -4.88 -50.94
C SER A 40 -2.99 -3.69 -50.25
N THR A 41 -1.67 -3.44 -50.30
CA THR A 41 -0.69 -3.36 -51.42
C THR A 41 -0.65 -1.98 -52.11
N LEU A 42 0.33 -1.17 -51.66
CA LEU A 42 1.01 -0.04 -52.34
C LEU A 42 0.20 1.20 -52.82
N ALA A 43 0.49 2.35 -52.19
CA ALA A 43 0.92 3.58 -52.90
C ALA A 43 1.50 4.63 -51.93
N PRO A 44 2.81 4.96 -51.96
CA PRO A 44 3.34 6.14 -51.29
C PRO A 44 3.17 7.39 -52.17
N GLY A 45 2.79 8.53 -51.58
CA GLY A 45 2.62 9.80 -52.29
C GLY A 45 3.19 10.98 -51.50
N GLU A 46 4.19 11.65 -52.07
CA GLU A 46 4.73 12.92 -51.55
C GLU A 46 3.76 14.08 -51.80
N ILE A 47 3.64 15.01 -50.85
CA ILE A 47 3.46 16.43 -51.19
C ILE A 47 4.21 17.32 -50.19
N THR A 48 4.75 18.43 -50.69
CA THR A 48 5.85 19.20 -50.09
C THR A 48 5.48 20.68 -49.91
N MET A 49 6.23 21.42 -49.07
CA MET A 49 6.17 22.90 -48.89
C MET A 49 4.93 23.41 -48.10
N ALA A 50 4.92 24.61 -47.50
CA ALA A 50 5.90 25.71 -47.41
C ALA A 50 5.76 26.50 -46.07
N PRO A 51 6.69 27.41 -45.72
CA PRO A 51 6.72 28.10 -44.41
C PRO A 51 6.04 29.50 -44.40
N GLY A 52 5.86 30.08 -43.20
CA GLY A 52 5.38 31.45 -43.01
C GLY A 52 6.01 32.17 -41.80
N SER A 53 6.53 33.39 -42.06
CA SER A 53 6.72 34.57 -41.17
C SER A 53 6.77 34.38 -39.64
N VAL A 54 7.86 34.67 -38.91
CA VAL A 54 8.60 35.96 -38.77
C VAL A 54 7.74 37.11 -38.21
N SER A 55 8.02 37.51 -36.96
CA SER A 55 7.86 38.88 -36.42
C SER A 55 8.61 39.06 -35.08
N THR A 56 9.49 40.06 -35.05
CA THR A 56 10.14 40.75 -33.89
C THR A 56 9.94 42.27 -34.12
N PRO A 57 10.33 43.20 -33.21
CA PRO A 57 10.72 43.10 -31.79
C PRO A 57 9.54 43.62 -30.90
N GLU A 58 9.55 44.49 -29.86
CA GLU A 58 10.45 45.43 -29.12
C GLU A 58 10.05 45.46 -27.62
N THR A 59 10.98 45.50 -26.66
CA THR A 59 11.65 46.67 -26.01
C THR A 59 10.77 47.50 -25.06
N SER A 60 10.98 47.32 -23.74
CA SER A 60 10.80 48.31 -22.64
C SER A 60 11.68 47.80 -21.47
N GLU A 61 12.52 48.53 -20.73
CA GLU A 61 12.41 49.87 -20.08
C GLU A 61 11.27 49.93 -19.03
N GLU A 62 11.48 50.36 -17.77
CA GLU A 62 12.72 50.68 -17.01
C GLU A 62 12.38 50.78 -15.48
N THR A 63 13.29 51.35 -14.67
CA THR A 63 13.01 52.14 -13.43
C THR A 63 12.80 51.45 -12.05
N GLU A 64 13.71 51.79 -11.12
CA GLU A 64 13.63 51.92 -9.63
C GLU A 64 13.20 50.77 -8.67
N ALA A 65 14.20 50.25 -7.91
CA ALA A 65 14.53 50.57 -6.49
C ALA A 65 13.43 50.51 -5.37
N PRO A 66 13.76 50.51 -4.05
CA PRO A 66 15.08 50.58 -3.40
C PRO A 66 15.33 49.55 -2.24
N GLU A 67 16.49 49.72 -1.58
CA GLU A 67 16.85 49.34 -0.20
C GLU A 67 16.67 47.89 0.31
N VAL A 68 17.83 47.22 0.40
CA VAL A 68 18.09 45.97 1.14
C VAL A 68 17.85 46.18 2.64
N THR A 69 16.62 45.94 3.10
CA THR A 69 16.32 45.80 4.53
C THR A 69 16.84 44.45 5.02
N MET A 70 18.09 44.47 5.50
CA MET A 70 18.83 43.36 6.09
C MET A 70 18.21 42.86 7.42
N MET A 71 16.98 42.37 7.36
CA MET A 71 16.40 41.51 8.38
C MET A 71 17.28 40.26 8.47
N THR A 72 18.04 40.15 9.56
CA THR A 72 18.89 39.00 9.86
C THR A 72 18.04 37.74 9.82
N THR A 73 18.06 37.06 8.68
CA THR A 73 17.51 35.72 8.56
C THR A 73 18.40 34.86 9.43
N ILE A 74 17.94 34.60 10.64
CA ILE A 74 18.46 33.51 11.45
C ILE A 74 18.36 32.30 10.52
N ALA A 75 19.51 31.79 10.09
CA ALA A 75 19.61 30.48 9.50
C ALA A 75 19.25 29.49 10.60
N MET A 76 17.94 29.38 10.84
CA MET A 76 17.35 28.23 11.48
C MET A 76 17.75 27.11 10.56
N GLU A 77 18.76 26.35 10.99
CA GLU A 77 19.22 25.16 10.29
C GLU A 77 18.08 24.15 10.37
N SER A 78 17.15 24.34 9.43
CA SER A 78 16.30 23.32 8.86
C SER A 78 17.24 22.29 8.23
N THR A 79 17.86 21.53 9.13
CA THR A 79 18.13 20.12 8.96
C THR A 79 16.79 19.45 8.68
N THR A 80 16.34 19.69 7.44
CA THR A 80 15.83 18.66 6.56
C THR A 80 16.94 17.62 6.37
N GLU A 81 17.29 16.95 7.47
CA GLU A 81 17.28 15.49 7.40
C GLU A 81 15.94 15.16 6.74
N GLU A 82 16.00 14.55 5.56
CA GLU A 82 14.83 13.92 4.97
C GLU A 82 14.57 12.68 5.81
N VAL A 83 13.97 12.89 6.99
CA VAL A 83 13.95 11.93 8.09
C VAL A 83 13.12 10.73 7.65
N CYS A 84 13.82 9.71 7.15
CA CYS A 84 13.28 8.39 6.87
C CYS A 84 12.36 7.98 8.03
N PRO A 85 11.03 7.87 7.82
CA PRO A 85 10.11 7.51 8.89
C PRO A 85 10.45 6.11 9.42
N THR A 86 11.07 5.28 8.58
CA THR A 86 11.57 3.94 8.81
C THR A 86 13.09 3.96 8.57
N SER A 87 13.90 4.23 9.61
CA SER A 87 15.37 4.14 9.54
C SER A 87 15.89 3.00 10.43
N THR A 88 16.98 2.33 10.01
CA THR A 88 17.60 1.23 10.78
C THR A 88 18.10 1.63 12.17
N THR A 89 18.23 2.94 12.44
CA THR A 89 18.58 3.54 13.73
C THR A 89 17.40 3.81 14.67
N LYS A 90 16.16 3.73 14.16
CA LYS A 90 14.91 3.99 14.91
C LYS A 90 13.99 2.77 14.98
N CYS A 91 14.09 1.89 13.98
CA CYS A 91 13.37 0.62 13.94
C CYS A 91 13.95 -0.40 14.93
N PRO A 92 13.14 -1.36 15.41
CA PRO A 92 13.68 -2.59 15.99
C PRO A 92 14.46 -3.39 14.94
N ASP A 93 15.09 -4.49 15.37
CA ASP A 93 15.59 -5.50 14.43
C ASP A 93 14.42 -6.02 13.58
N LEU A 94 14.39 -5.61 12.31
CA LEU A 94 13.29 -5.91 11.42
C LEU A 94 13.16 -7.40 11.10
N THR A 95 14.18 -8.23 11.35
CA THR A 95 14.05 -9.69 11.24
C THR A 95 13.11 -10.30 12.29
N THR A 96 12.73 -9.53 13.31
CA THR A 96 11.75 -9.92 14.33
C THR A 96 10.30 -9.53 13.99
N VAL A 97 10.09 -8.80 12.89
CA VAL A 97 8.78 -8.24 12.50
C VAL A 97 8.48 -8.52 11.02
N VAL A 98 9.48 -8.47 10.14
CA VAL A 98 9.36 -8.73 8.70
C VAL A 98 9.83 -10.15 8.42
N GLU A 99 8.90 -11.01 8.02
CA GLU A 99 9.15 -12.42 7.75
C GLU A 99 9.38 -12.70 6.25
N ALA A 100 10.22 -13.70 5.99
CA ALA A 100 10.45 -14.18 4.63
C ALA A 100 9.14 -14.71 3.99
N PRO A 101 8.88 -14.43 2.71
CA PRO A 101 9.84 -13.98 1.71
C PRO A 101 9.83 -12.47 1.44
N MET A 102 9.29 -11.63 2.33
CA MET A 102 9.40 -10.18 2.19
C MET A 102 10.89 -9.76 2.28
N MET A 103 11.28 -8.75 1.50
CA MET A 103 12.63 -8.23 1.42
C MET A 103 12.75 -6.87 2.11
N VAL A 104 13.93 -6.59 2.66
CA VAL A 104 14.24 -5.37 3.40
C VAL A 104 15.45 -4.72 2.73
N GLU A 105 15.19 -3.65 1.98
CA GLU A 105 16.21 -2.86 1.28
C GLU A 105 16.52 -1.58 2.05
N VAL A 106 17.70 -0.99 1.82
CA VAL A 106 18.07 0.30 2.41
C VAL A 106 18.46 1.26 1.27
N VAL A 107 17.58 2.23 1.02
CA VAL A 107 17.73 3.26 -0.03
C VAL A 107 17.93 4.58 0.67
N ASP A 108 19.07 5.24 0.42
CA ASP A 108 19.46 6.53 1.03
C ASP A 108 19.38 6.58 2.58
N GLY A 109 19.51 5.42 3.22
CA GLY A 109 19.40 5.24 4.68
C GLY A 109 17.98 4.94 5.18
N CYS A 110 16.97 5.09 4.32
CA CYS A 110 15.60 4.67 4.58
C CYS A 110 15.45 3.17 4.33
N VAL A 111 14.73 2.48 5.23
CA VAL A 111 14.31 1.10 5.00
C VAL A 111 13.15 1.11 4.01
N VAL A 112 13.27 0.37 2.92
CA VAL A 112 12.19 0.12 1.97
C VAL A 112 11.83 -1.36 2.02
N LEU A 113 10.56 -1.67 2.28
CA LEU A 113 10.06 -3.04 2.22
C LEU A 113 9.57 -3.34 0.80
N SER A 114 9.93 -4.52 0.28
CA SER A 114 9.50 -5.01 -1.04
C SER A 114 9.02 -6.47 -0.96
N CYS A 115 8.05 -6.84 -1.80
CA CYS A 115 7.51 -8.20 -1.91
C CYS A 115 8.04 -8.89 -3.18
N PRO A 116 8.27 -10.21 -3.16
CA PRO A 116 8.55 -10.99 -4.37
C PRO A 116 7.45 -10.83 -5.44
N VAL A 117 7.84 -10.91 -6.71
CA VAL A 117 6.93 -10.86 -7.85
C VAL A 117 5.81 -11.90 -7.71
N GLY A 118 4.56 -11.48 -7.89
CA GLY A 118 3.37 -12.33 -7.71
C GLY A 118 2.87 -12.44 -6.26
N THR A 119 3.48 -11.74 -5.31
CA THR A 119 3.01 -11.65 -3.92
C THR A 119 2.71 -10.21 -3.52
N LEU A 120 1.78 -10.04 -2.57
CA LEU A 120 1.34 -8.77 -2.01
C LEU A 120 1.71 -8.71 -0.53
N PRO A 121 1.94 -7.52 0.03
CA PRO A 121 2.19 -7.39 1.46
C PRO A 121 0.93 -7.67 2.27
N TYR A 122 1.13 -8.21 3.46
CA TYR A 122 0.11 -8.43 4.47
C TYR A 122 0.77 -8.29 5.84
N GLY A 123 0.04 -7.86 6.86
CA GLY A 123 0.59 -7.78 8.21
C GLY A 123 -0.45 -7.92 9.31
N THR A 124 0.01 -8.31 10.50
CA THR A 124 -0.78 -8.27 11.73
C THR A 124 -0.23 -7.21 12.68
N GLY A 125 -1.12 -6.58 13.44
CA GLY A 125 -0.78 -5.65 14.51
C GLY A 125 -1.41 -6.06 15.84
N SER A 126 -1.02 -5.38 16.92
CA SER A 126 -1.58 -5.59 18.26
C SER A 126 -2.41 -4.38 18.70
N PHE A 127 -3.51 -4.63 19.42
CA PHE A 127 -4.25 -3.56 20.09
C PHE A 127 -3.50 -3.00 21.31
N ASP A 128 -2.55 -3.74 21.87
CA ASP A 128 -1.71 -3.25 22.98
C ASP A 128 -0.78 -2.12 22.51
N GLY A 129 -0.96 -0.93 23.08
CA GLY A 129 -0.27 0.29 22.67
C GLY A 129 -0.74 0.87 21.33
N SER A 130 -1.95 0.53 20.86
CA SER A 130 -2.56 1.10 19.65
C SER A 130 -3.59 2.21 19.95
N GLU A 131 -3.71 3.15 19.02
CA GLU A 131 -4.78 4.15 18.97
C GLU A 131 -6.10 3.60 18.35
N LEU A 132 -6.13 2.33 17.94
CA LEU A 132 -7.29 1.62 17.42
C LEU A 132 -8.27 1.15 18.53
N THR A 133 -8.31 1.84 19.67
CA THR A 133 -9.09 1.47 20.85
C THR A 133 -10.58 1.32 20.59
N ASP A 134 -11.13 2.17 19.73
CA ASP A 134 -12.59 2.26 19.49
C ASP A 134 -13.17 1.04 18.75
N VAL A 135 -12.30 0.20 18.19
CA VAL A 135 -12.67 -1.01 17.44
C VAL A 135 -12.17 -2.30 18.11
N ALA A 136 -11.41 -2.19 19.20
CA ALA A 136 -10.87 -3.34 19.92
C ALA A 136 -11.98 -4.14 20.62
N ILE A 137 -11.97 -5.47 20.44
CA ILE A 137 -13.01 -6.38 20.98
C ILE A 137 -12.44 -7.14 22.19
N PRO A 138 -13.14 -7.23 23.34
CA PRO A 138 -12.67 -7.98 24.50
C PRO A 138 -12.29 -9.43 24.17
N GLY A 139 -11.05 -9.81 24.49
CA GLY A 139 -10.49 -11.13 24.21
C GLY A 139 -9.67 -11.21 22.91
N VAL A 140 -9.79 -10.24 21.99
CA VAL A 140 -9.03 -10.20 20.75
C VAL A 140 -7.81 -9.28 20.91
N ALA A 141 -6.61 -9.85 20.91
CA ALA A 141 -5.36 -9.09 21.16
C ALA A 141 -4.71 -8.52 19.89
N LYS A 142 -5.03 -9.08 18.71
CA LYS A 142 -4.46 -8.74 17.41
C LYS A 142 -5.50 -8.23 16.42
N PHE A 143 -5.05 -7.61 15.35
CA PHE A 143 -5.81 -7.39 14.12
C PHE A 143 -4.95 -7.71 12.90
N ALA A 144 -5.58 -8.00 11.77
CA ALA A 144 -4.90 -8.13 10.49
C ALA A 144 -5.13 -6.89 9.63
N ILE A 145 -4.07 -6.29 9.10
CA ILE A 145 -4.17 -5.24 8.09
C ILE A 145 -4.37 -5.89 6.73
N ARG A 146 -5.41 -5.48 6.00
CA ARG A 146 -5.72 -6.12 4.72
C ARG A 146 -4.64 -5.86 3.68
N ALA A 147 -4.25 -6.93 2.99
CA ALA A 147 -3.42 -6.88 1.80
C ALA A 147 -4.10 -6.04 0.70
N PRO A 148 -3.33 -5.47 -0.25
CA PRO A 148 -3.85 -5.01 -1.54
C PRO A 148 -4.69 -6.07 -2.28
N LEU A 149 -5.47 -5.67 -3.29
CA LEU A 149 -6.14 -6.60 -4.21
C LEU A 149 -5.19 -7.13 -5.28
N SER A 150 -4.36 -6.27 -5.84
CA SER A 150 -3.36 -6.58 -6.87
C SER A 150 -2.07 -5.78 -6.62
N SER A 151 -1.08 -5.93 -7.50
CA SER A 151 0.10 -5.04 -7.51
C SER A 151 -0.23 -3.63 -8.00
N ASP A 152 -1.35 -3.45 -8.72
CA ASP A 152 -1.78 -2.14 -9.24
C ASP A 152 -2.31 -1.23 -8.13
N ASP A 153 -2.88 -1.79 -7.06
CA ASP A 153 -3.20 -1.07 -5.80
C ASP A 153 -1.96 -0.39 -5.18
N LEU A 154 -0.74 -0.87 -5.49
CA LEU A 154 0.52 -0.27 -5.03
C LEU A 154 1.06 0.78 -6.01
N ASN A 155 0.56 0.89 -7.24
CA ASN A 155 0.80 1.96 -8.25
C ASN A 155 2.13 2.77 -8.18
N GLY A 156 3.27 2.11 -7.98
CA GLY A 156 4.59 2.76 -7.84
C GLY A 156 4.91 3.42 -6.49
N ILE A 157 4.01 3.37 -5.49
CA ILE A 157 4.29 3.73 -4.09
C ILE A 157 4.87 2.52 -3.32
N THR A 158 5.60 2.78 -2.24
CA THR A 158 6.21 1.69 -1.44
C THR A 158 5.19 1.01 -0.51
N ILE A 159 5.54 -0.17 0.00
CA ILE A 159 4.77 -0.83 1.08
C ILE A 159 4.71 0.07 2.33
N ASN A 160 5.80 0.81 2.59
CA ASN A 160 5.89 1.79 3.67
C ASN A 160 4.86 2.92 3.46
N ASP A 161 4.73 3.44 2.24
CA ASP A 161 3.74 4.48 1.92
C ASP A 161 2.30 3.96 2.00
N TYR A 162 2.05 2.72 1.56
CA TYR A 162 0.72 2.11 1.55
C TYR A 162 0.14 1.98 2.97
N TYR A 163 0.92 1.44 3.91
CA TYR A 163 0.52 1.30 5.33
C TYR A 163 0.92 2.47 6.23
N GLY A 164 1.62 3.48 5.69
CA GLY A 164 2.15 4.59 6.48
C GLY A 164 3.10 4.10 7.58
N LEU A 165 4.04 3.23 7.22
CA LEU A 165 4.98 2.59 8.15
C LEU A 165 6.03 3.58 8.66
N LEU A 166 6.08 3.71 9.98
CA LEU A 166 7.03 4.55 10.71
C LEU A 166 7.62 3.77 11.90
N CYS A 167 8.83 4.12 12.29
CA CYS A 167 9.54 3.53 13.42
C CYS A 167 9.60 4.51 14.58
N GLU A 168 8.83 4.21 15.62
CA GLU A 168 8.61 5.06 16.79
C GLU A 168 8.74 4.23 18.06
N ASN A 169 9.44 4.75 19.07
CA ASN A 169 9.69 4.06 20.34
C ASN A 169 10.26 2.63 20.19
N ASN A 170 11.14 2.42 19.19
CA ASN A 170 11.72 1.11 18.84
C ASN A 170 10.66 0.04 18.48
N LYS A 171 9.54 0.45 17.88
CA LYS A 171 8.54 -0.42 17.25
C LYS A 171 8.28 0.04 15.82
N LEU A 172 7.95 -0.91 14.94
CA LEU A 172 7.38 -0.61 13.62
C LEU A 172 5.88 -0.40 13.78
N THR A 173 5.36 0.70 13.23
CA THR A 173 3.99 1.17 13.46
C THR A 173 3.36 1.53 12.11
N ALA A 174 2.16 1.02 11.85
CA ALA A 174 1.32 1.48 10.74
C ALA A 174 0.46 2.67 11.15
N SER A 175 0.11 3.50 10.18
CA SER A 175 -0.78 4.66 10.34
C SER A 175 -1.82 4.80 9.22
N LYS A 176 -1.79 3.91 8.21
CA LYS A 176 -2.80 3.82 7.15
C LYS A 176 -3.30 2.38 7.04
N TYR A 177 -4.59 2.22 6.78
CA TYR A 177 -5.26 0.95 6.56
C TYR A 177 -6.13 1.10 5.31
N PRO A 178 -5.55 1.19 4.08
CA PRO A 178 -6.28 1.62 2.88
C PRO A 178 -7.46 0.73 2.48
N ARG A 179 -7.54 -0.47 3.07
CA ARG A 179 -8.60 -1.46 2.87
C ARG A 179 -9.18 -1.96 4.20
N GLY A 180 -9.00 -1.21 5.28
CA GLY A 180 -9.41 -1.60 6.63
C GLY A 180 -8.59 -2.73 7.27
N ILE A 181 -9.05 -3.18 8.43
CA ILE A 181 -8.47 -4.28 9.21
C ILE A 181 -9.52 -5.37 9.48
N PHE A 182 -9.08 -6.61 9.66
CA PHE A 182 -9.90 -7.69 10.24
C PHE A 182 -9.66 -7.81 11.75
N ILE A 183 -10.75 -8.02 12.48
CA ILE A 183 -10.79 -8.23 13.93
C ILE A 183 -11.56 -9.53 14.17
N GLY A 184 -10.84 -10.65 14.25
CA GLY A 184 -11.43 -11.96 13.98
C GLY A 184 -12.02 -11.97 12.56
N PHE A 185 -13.33 -12.24 12.45
CA PHE A 185 -14.05 -12.25 11.16
C PHE A 185 -14.63 -10.88 10.74
N SER A 186 -14.56 -9.85 11.60
CA SER A 186 -15.16 -8.54 11.32
C SER A 186 -14.21 -7.63 10.54
N LEU A 187 -14.64 -7.12 9.38
CA LEU A 187 -13.95 -6.04 8.67
C LEU A 187 -14.36 -4.68 9.25
N VAL A 188 -13.37 -3.82 9.54
CA VAL A 188 -13.59 -2.45 10.02
C VAL A 188 -12.62 -1.47 9.34
N GLY A 189 -13.10 -0.27 9.01
CA GLY A 189 -12.23 0.83 8.57
C GLY A 189 -11.82 0.85 7.09
N ASP A 190 -12.50 0.10 6.23
CA ASP A 190 -12.28 0.13 4.77
C ASP A 190 -12.86 1.37 4.08
N ASP A 191 -13.59 2.19 4.83
CA ASP A 191 -13.90 3.60 4.52
C ASP A 191 -12.73 4.56 4.79
N GLY A 192 -11.63 4.07 5.36
CA GLY A 192 -10.47 4.86 5.76
C GLY A 192 -10.59 5.58 7.11
N SER A 193 -11.65 5.32 7.90
CA SER A 193 -11.87 5.92 9.24
C SER A 193 -10.79 5.60 10.28
N LEU A 194 -9.93 4.62 10.00
CA LEU A 194 -8.77 4.27 10.83
C LEU A 194 -7.47 4.97 10.40
N ASN A 195 -7.44 5.64 9.23
CA ASN A 195 -6.25 6.34 8.77
C ASN A 195 -5.87 7.48 9.72
N GLY A 196 -4.57 7.60 10.02
CA GLY A 196 -4.02 8.48 11.05
C GLY A 196 -3.87 7.82 12.43
N LYS A 197 -4.62 6.74 12.73
CA LYS A 197 -4.50 6.02 14.01
C LYS A 197 -3.32 5.05 14.00
N LYS A 198 -2.41 5.17 14.95
CA LYS A 198 -1.23 4.33 15.07
C LYS A 198 -1.53 2.92 15.58
N GLY A 199 -0.97 1.91 14.92
CA GLY A 199 -1.04 0.51 15.31
C GLY A 199 0.34 -0.15 15.24
N PRO A 200 0.90 -0.68 16.34
CA PRO A 200 2.16 -1.39 16.30
C PRO A 200 2.01 -2.69 15.50
N ILE A 201 2.90 -2.90 14.54
CA ILE A 201 3.01 -4.13 13.76
C ILE A 201 3.58 -5.23 14.65
N ALA A 202 2.95 -6.39 14.63
CA ALA A 202 3.46 -7.63 15.20
C ALA A 202 4.21 -8.45 14.15
N THR A 203 3.67 -8.53 12.92
CA THR A 203 4.28 -9.25 11.80
C THR A 203 3.93 -8.59 10.47
N LEU A 204 4.85 -8.56 9.50
CA LEU A 204 4.64 -8.24 8.09
C LEU A 204 5.25 -9.37 7.25
N TYR A 205 4.51 -9.87 6.26
CA TYR A 205 4.96 -10.92 5.35
C TYR A 205 4.37 -10.74 3.94
N ALA A 206 4.94 -11.46 2.98
CA ALA A 206 4.46 -11.48 1.60
C ALA A 206 3.56 -12.70 1.35
N THR A 207 2.43 -12.50 0.66
CA THR A 207 1.41 -13.54 0.40
C THR A 207 0.94 -13.52 -1.04
N ASP A 208 0.72 -14.70 -1.62
CA ASP A 208 0.13 -14.89 -2.96
C ASP A 208 -1.41 -14.72 -2.99
N GLY A 209 -2.03 -14.46 -1.83
CA GLY A 209 -3.47 -14.37 -1.69
C GLY A 209 -4.22 -15.71 -1.72
N SER A 210 -3.53 -16.85 -1.85
CA SER A 210 -4.17 -18.17 -1.74
C SER A 210 -4.55 -18.49 -0.29
N ASN A 211 -3.68 -18.11 0.66
CA ASN A 211 -3.84 -18.32 2.10
C ASN A 211 -4.71 -17.27 2.83
N ARG A 212 -5.73 -16.69 2.17
CA ARG A 212 -6.67 -15.74 2.80
C ARG A 212 -7.45 -16.29 4.00
N MET A 213 -7.46 -17.61 4.24
CA MET A 213 -8.00 -18.20 5.47
C MET A 213 -7.03 -18.09 6.66
N ALA A 214 -5.74 -18.38 6.44
CA ALA A 214 -4.71 -18.25 7.48
C ALA A 214 -4.61 -16.81 8.02
N GLN A 215 -4.89 -15.83 7.16
CA GLN A 215 -5.01 -14.41 7.53
C GLN A 215 -6.09 -14.12 8.60
N CYS A 216 -7.07 -15.00 8.78
CA CYS A 216 -8.04 -14.92 9.88
C CYS A 216 -7.63 -15.77 11.09
N ASP A 217 -7.01 -16.94 10.84
CA ASP A 217 -6.53 -17.84 11.89
C ASP A 217 -5.38 -17.20 12.72
N ASP A 218 -4.55 -16.34 12.12
CA ASP A 218 -3.47 -15.57 12.79
C ASP A 218 -3.97 -14.60 13.91
N ILE A 219 -5.28 -14.35 13.99
CA ILE A 219 -5.94 -13.35 14.85
C ILE A 219 -6.67 -14.00 16.06
N LEU A 220 -6.84 -15.33 16.07
CA LEU A 220 -7.64 -16.08 17.06
C LEU A 220 -6.83 -16.63 18.26
#